data_AF-A0A2D5QFM1-F1
#
_entry.id   AF-A0A2D5QFM1-F1
#
_cell.length_a   1.000
_cell.length_b   1.000
_cell.length_c   1.000
_cell.angle_alpha   90.00
_cell.angle_beta   90.00
_cell.angle_gamma   90.00
#
_symmetry.space_group_name_H-M   'P 1'
#
loop_
_entity.id
_entity.type
_entity.pdbx_description
1 polymer ?
#
loop_
_entity_poly.entity_id
_entity_poly.type
_entity_poly.pdbx_seq_one_letter_code
_entity_poly.pdbx_strand_id
1 'polypeptide(L)'
;DENWPNKSGISTLIPMDVQRLYVTPKSSPEEQLKLSKKQLKRIKISSLNTIFSFSGKKDDKSLKVSPLVSDLKKMEIEDLGIDISILSNPVYENISIVKLERIKCVRGPIVNLAEEDITGGSGILKNQASCPFNAFAIHRLGAKEIQSPSFGLSNLERGVIIHKCMQILWEKICSQERLIYLTEQELNKTIRMSVCSVIDEWKTKRPDIMRSKYASFEIQRLTKLILSWLNIEKERTPFKTWSLEKSERTEIGGLPLKLMIDRIDMADNGEYIVIDYKTGNKCNTNSWDGDRPVEPQLPLYALLGKVKIAGVAFAQINISSQSFVGYTKTADSLPGLIPSNENWDDRIARWRKSLERLSEEFIEGYAVAGNMNKSSSKLNQHLIPLNRLYEKNMELYMENVTCIFKKQKSSN
;
A
#
# COMPACT_ATOMS: atom_id res chain seq x y z
N ASP A 1 -32.97 31.52 -14.39
CA ASP A 1 -34.14 31.15 -15.22
C ASP A 1 -35.02 30.11 -14.52
N GLU A 2 -34.45 29.05 -13.93
CA GLU A 2 -35.24 27.95 -13.37
C GLU A 2 -35.95 28.23 -12.04
N ASN A 3 -35.49 29.23 -11.27
CA ASN A 3 -35.98 29.50 -9.91
C ASN A 3 -36.94 30.71 -9.81
N TRP A 4 -36.92 31.62 -10.79
CA TRP A 4 -37.77 32.81 -10.77
C TRP A 4 -38.18 33.19 -12.20
N PRO A 5 -39.47 33.30 -12.55
CA PRO A 5 -40.67 33.07 -11.74
C PRO A 5 -40.71 31.68 -11.09
N ASN A 6 -41.34 31.57 -9.92
CA ASN A 6 -41.48 30.27 -9.26
C ASN A 6 -42.27 29.31 -10.17
N LYS A 7 -41.77 28.07 -10.30
CA LYS A 7 -42.50 27.01 -11.03
C LYS A 7 -43.88 26.80 -10.39
N SER A 8 -44.90 26.59 -11.23
CA SER A 8 -46.21 26.17 -10.76
C SER A 8 -46.10 24.84 -10.02
N GLY A 9 -46.81 24.74 -8.90
CA GLY A 9 -46.77 23.58 -8.01
C GLY A 9 -48.13 23.45 -7.35
N ILE A 10 -48.97 22.60 -7.93
CA ILE A 10 -50.34 22.35 -7.48
C ILE A 10 -50.27 21.62 -6.15
N SER A 11 -51.07 22.06 -5.17
CA SER A 11 -51.17 21.36 -3.89
C SER A 11 -51.73 19.96 -4.10
N THR A 12 -51.15 18.93 -3.49
CA THR A 12 -51.64 17.55 -3.60
C THR A 12 -52.93 17.30 -2.81
N LEU A 13 -53.30 18.22 -1.91
CA LEU A 13 -54.45 18.08 -1.01
C LEU A 13 -55.75 18.64 -1.60
N ILE A 14 -55.70 19.36 -2.72
CA ILE A 14 -56.88 19.96 -3.37
C ILE A 14 -56.90 19.50 -4.83
N PRO A 15 -58.04 19.12 -5.41
CA PRO A 15 -58.11 18.79 -6.83
C PRO A 15 -57.61 19.94 -7.71
N MET A 16 -56.87 19.61 -8.77
CA MET A 16 -56.26 20.56 -9.70
C MET A 16 -57.29 21.50 -10.33
N ASP A 17 -58.46 20.98 -10.67
CA ASP A 17 -59.53 21.74 -11.32
C ASP A 17 -60.10 22.81 -10.39
N VAL A 18 -60.24 22.49 -9.10
CA VAL A 18 -60.68 23.43 -8.06
C VAL A 18 -59.61 24.51 -7.85
N GLN A 19 -58.34 24.13 -7.79
CA GLN A 19 -57.24 25.10 -7.63
C GLN A 19 -57.14 26.09 -8.78
N ARG A 20 -57.42 25.64 -10.01
CA ARG A 20 -57.45 26.48 -11.22
C ARG A 20 -58.70 27.35 -11.28
N LEU A 21 -59.87 26.79 -10.96
CA LEU A 21 -61.15 27.51 -10.96
C LEU A 21 -61.11 28.72 -10.02
N TYR A 22 -60.51 28.56 -8.83
CA TYR A 22 -60.41 29.62 -7.82
C TYR A 22 -59.08 30.39 -7.86
N VAL A 23 -58.25 30.21 -8.89
CA VAL A 23 -57.01 30.99 -9.12
C VAL A 23 -56.09 31.01 -7.88
N THR A 24 -55.95 29.85 -7.23
CA THR A 24 -55.16 29.73 -5.99
C THR A 24 -53.66 29.93 -6.28
N PRO A 25 -52.83 30.30 -5.28
CA PRO A 25 -51.39 30.45 -5.49
C PRO A 25 -50.75 29.19 -6.08
N LYS A 26 -49.83 29.35 -7.05
CA LYS A 26 -49.15 28.27 -7.78
C LYS A 26 -50.01 27.37 -8.68
N SER A 27 -51.32 27.66 -8.81
CA SER A 27 -52.27 26.88 -9.63
C SER A 27 -52.04 26.97 -11.15
N SER A 28 -51.53 28.12 -11.64
CA SER A 28 -51.20 28.32 -13.04
C SER A 28 -49.85 29.05 -13.23
N PRO A 29 -49.10 28.73 -14.31
CA PRO A 29 -47.87 29.45 -14.65
C PRO A 29 -48.10 30.94 -14.91
N GLU A 30 -49.22 31.31 -15.54
CA GLU A 30 -49.58 32.69 -15.88
C GLU A 30 -49.76 33.56 -14.63
N GLU A 31 -50.43 33.02 -13.61
CA GLU A 31 -50.62 33.73 -12.34
C GLU A 31 -49.33 33.81 -11.51
N GLN A 32 -48.46 32.79 -11.57
CA GLN A 32 -47.12 32.90 -10.97
C GLN A 32 -46.27 33.96 -11.66
N LEU A 33 -46.35 34.08 -12.98
CA LEU A 33 -45.67 35.14 -13.73
C LEU A 33 -46.22 36.52 -13.36
N LYS A 34 -47.55 36.67 -13.29
CA LYS A 34 -48.22 37.93 -12.89
C LYS A 34 -47.85 38.35 -11.48
N LEU A 35 -47.83 37.41 -10.53
CA LEU A 35 -47.41 37.63 -9.16
C LEU A 35 -45.93 38.03 -9.08
N SER A 36 -45.05 37.33 -9.81
CA SER A 36 -43.62 37.64 -9.84
C SER A 36 -43.34 39.02 -10.45
N LYS A 37 -44.07 39.42 -11.51
CA LYS A 37 -44.02 40.78 -12.08
C LYS A 37 -44.47 41.84 -11.07
N LYS A 38 -45.55 41.57 -10.31
CA LYS A 38 -46.04 42.48 -9.26
C LYS A 38 -45.02 42.63 -8.13
N GLN A 39 -44.37 41.55 -7.70
CA GLN A 39 -43.28 41.58 -6.73
C GLN A 39 -42.10 42.39 -7.23
N LEU A 40 -41.64 42.15 -8.46
CA LEU A 40 -40.54 42.92 -9.08
C LEU A 40 -40.86 44.41 -9.13
N LYS A 41 -42.09 44.79 -9.55
CA LYS A 41 -42.53 46.20 -9.58
C LYS A 41 -42.50 46.81 -8.19
N ARG A 42 -42.97 46.09 -7.16
CA ARG A 42 -42.95 46.56 -5.78
C ARG A 42 -41.52 46.78 -5.28
N ILE A 43 -40.62 45.82 -5.53
CA ILE A 43 -39.21 45.92 -5.13
C ILE A 43 -38.55 47.14 -5.80
N LYS A 44 -38.76 47.34 -7.11
CA LYS A 44 -38.24 48.50 -7.86
C LYS A 44 -38.69 49.85 -7.30
N ILE A 45 -39.90 49.93 -6.72
CA ILE A 45 -40.46 51.18 -6.15
C ILE A 45 -39.99 51.39 -4.70
N SER A 46 -39.57 50.33 -4.00
CA SER A 46 -39.32 50.39 -2.55
C SER A 46 -37.96 51.02 -2.18
N SER A 47 -37.08 51.28 -3.16
CA SER A 47 -35.75 51.86 -2.92
C SER A 47 -35.31 52.71 -4.12
N LEU A 48 -34.51 53.74 -3.87
CA LEU A 48 -33.85 54.54 -4.91
C LEU A 48 -32.82 53.71 -5.69
N ASN A 49 -32.13 52.79 -5.01
CA ASN A 49 -31.12 51.90 -5.59
C ASN A 49 -31.48 50.44 -5.28
N THR A 50 -31.66 49.63 -6.33
CA THR A 50 -31.98 48.19 -6.19
C THR A 50 -31.04 47.38 -7.06
N ILE A 51 -30.32 46.44 -6.46
CA ILE A 51 -29.40 45.53 -7.15
C ILE A 51 -30.02 44.13 -7.18
N PHE A 52 -30.08 43.52 -8.36
CA PHE A 52 -30.48 42.13 -8.54
C PHE A 52 -29.26 41.29 -8.91
N SER A 53 -28.97 40.26 -8.12
CA SER A 53 -27.87 39.33 -8.36
C SER A 53 -28.37 37.91 -8.62
N PHE A 54 -27.57 37.13 -9.34
CA PHE A 54 -27.82 35.71 -9.58
C PHE A 54 -26.48 34.96 -9.62
N SER A 55 -26.47 33.67 -9.26
CA SER A 55 -25.29 32.84 -9.47
C SER A 55 -25.23 32.36 -10.91
N GLY A 56 -24.09 32.54 -11.58
CA GLY A 56 -23.86 32.04 -12.94
C GLY A 56 -23.56 30.54 -13.00
N LYS A 57 -23.18 29.93 -11.86
CA LYS A 57 -22.90 28.49 -11.76
C LYS A 57 -23.43 27.93 -10.45
N LYS A 58 -23.94 26.70 -10.48
CA LYS A 58 -24.20 25.89 -9.28
C LYS A 58 -23.65 24.50 -9.55
N ASP A 59 -22.70 24.06 -8.73
CA ASP A 59 -21.92 22.84 -8.96
C ASP A 59 -21.26 22.89 -10.35
N ASP A 60 -21.63 21.97 -11.24
CA ASP A 60 -21.20 21.93 -12.65
C ASP A 60 -22.23 22.47 -13.65
N LYS A 61 -23.35 23.00 -13.17
CA LYS A 61 -24.40 23.56 -14.05
C LYS A 61 -24.25 25.06 -14.21
N SER A 62 -24.20 25.50 -15.46
CA SER A 62 -24.33 26.91 -15.81
C SER A 62 -25.78 27.35 -15.64
N LEU A 63 -26.01 28.40 -14.86
CA LEU A 63 -27.32 28.98 -14.62
C LEU A 63 -27.48 30.25 -15.45
N LYS A 64 -28.68 30.47 -15.99
CA LYS A 64 -29.00 31.70 -16.72
C LYS A 64 -29.77 32.68 -15.84
N VAL A 65 -29.71 33.94 -16.22
CA VAL A 65 -30.50 35.03 -15.60
C VAL A 65 -31.99 34.71 -15.70
N SER A 66 -32.79 35.16 -14.75
CA SER A 66 -34.25 35.11 -14.88
C SER A 66 -34.72 36.01 -16.03
N PRO A 67 -35.64 35.57 -16.90
CA PRO A 67 -36.25 36.43 -17.93
C PRO A 67 -36.95 37.66 -17.37
N LEU A 68 -37.28 37.71 -16.07
CA LEU A 68 -37.92 38.87 -15.44
C LEU A 68 -36.98 40.07 -15.26
N VAL A 69 -35.67 39.84 -15.28
CA VAL A 69 -34.64 40.85 -15.05
C VAL A 69 -33.60 40.88 -16.17
N SER A 70 -33.84 40.17 -17.28
CA SER A 70 -32.95 40.15 -18.45
C SER A 70 -32.78 41.53 -19.10
N ASP A 71 -33.81 42.36 -19.01
CA ASP A 71 -33.87 43.67 -19.68
C ASP A 71 -33.21 44.78 -18.83
N LEU A 72 -32.69 44.43 -17.64
CA LEU A 72 -31.95 45.37 -16.80
C LEU A 72 -30.52 45.53 -17.32
N LYS A 73 -29.97 46.74 -17.18
CA LYS A 73 -28.56 47.00 -17.50
C LYS A 73 -27.68 46.08 -16.65
N LYS A 74 -26.87 45.26 -17.31
CA LYS A 74 -25.83 44.49 -16.64
C LYS A 74 -24.79 45.44 -16.05
N MET A 75 -24.40 45.16 -14.83
CA MET A 75 -23.41 45.92 -14.08
C MET A 75 -22.38 44.91 -13.59
N GLU A 76 -21.10 45.20 -13.79
CA GLU A 76 -20.03 44.36 -13.25
C GLU A 76 -19.71 44.77 -11.81
N ILE A 77 -18.91 43.98 -11.10
CA ILE A 77 -18.61 44.23 -9.68
C ILE A 77 -17.86 45.55 -9.52
N GLU A 78 -17.02 45.90 -10.48
CA GLU A 78 -16.21 47.13 -10.51
C GLU A 78 -17.09 48.39 -10.58
N ASP A 79 -18.27 48.28 -11.21
CA ASP A 79 -19.23 49.38 -11.35
C ASP A 79 -19.99 49.67 -10.04
N LEU A 80 -19.94 48.75 -9.06
CA LEU A 80 -20.63 48.91 -7.77
C LEU A 80 -19.93 49.91 -6.82
N GLY A 81 -18.70 50.32 -7.13
CA GLY A 81 -17.91 51.21 -6.29
C GLY A 81 -17.61 50.63 -4.89
N ILE A 82 -17.77 49.32 -4.72
CA ILE A 82 -17.45 48.60 -3.49
C ILE A 82 -15.96 48.31 -3.49
N ASP A 83 -15.25 48.76 -2.47
CA ASP A 83 -13.87 48.35 -2.27
C ASP A 83 -13.84 46.88 -1.83
N ILE A 84 -13.56 46.00 -2.80
CA ILE A 84 -13.52 44.55 -2.64
C ILE A 84 -12.46 44.13 -1.60
N SER A 85 -11.45 44.97 -1.34
CA SER A 85 -10.43 44.74 -0.31
C SER A 85 -11.00 44.71 1.12
N ILE A 86 -12.22 45.23 1.32
CA ILE A 86 -12.91 45.22 2.63
C ILE A 86 -13.72 43.92 2.81
N LEU A 87 -14.02 43.19 1.72
CA LEU A 87 -14.80 41.95 1.72
C LEU A 87 -13.92 40.69 1.82
N SER A 88 -12.60 40.83 1.68
CA SER A 88 -11.65 39.80 2.06
C SER A 88 -11.72 39.65 3.58
N ASN A 89 -12.44 38.64 4.04
CA ASN A 89 -12.34 38.20 5.42
C ASN A 89 -10.84 38.01 5.73
N PRO A 90 -10.27 38.64 6.78
CA PRO A 90 -8.83 38.57 7.07
C PRO A 90 -8.32 37.14 7.30
N VAL A 91 -9.22 36.17 7.48
CA VAL A 91 -8.90 34.73 7.50
C VAL A 91 -8.46 34.19 6.13
N TYR A 92 -8.90 34.80 5.02
CA TYR A 92 -8.59 34.37 3.64
C TYR A 92 -7.69 35.34 2.88
N GLU A 93 -7.43 36.53 3.41
CA GLU A 93 -6.33 37.36 2.94
C GLU A 93 -5.03 36.76 3.46
N ASN A 94 -4.32 36.07 2.57
CA ASN A 94 -2.94 35.60 2.71
C ASN A 94 -1.95 36.78 2.87
N ILE A 95 -2.19 37.68 3.81
CA ILE A 95 -1.18 38.61 4.28
C ILE A 95 -0.35 37.81 5.28
N SER A 96 0.57 36.99 4.77
CA SER A 96 1.63 36.46 5.61
C SER A 96 2.50 37.65 6.04
N ILE A 97 2.23 38.18 7.23
CA ILE A 97 3.00 39.25 7.89
C ILE A 97 4.45 38.77 8.16
N VAL A 98 4.70 37.46 8.01
CA VAL A 98 5.97 36.80 8.31
C VAL A 98 6.45 36.02 7.08
N LYS A 99 7.76 36.11 6.81
CA LYS A 99 8.43 35.30 5.80
C LYS A 99 8.58 33.87 6.32
N LEU A 100 7.94 32.90 5.68
CA LEU A 100 8.07 31.49 6.01
C LEU A 100 9.40 30.92 5.51
N GLU A 101 10.00 30.02 6.30
CA GLU A 101 11.17 29.24 5.92
C GLU A 101 10.76 27.80 5.58
N ARG A 102 11.37 27.22 4.53
CA ARG A 102 11.18 25.82 4.15
C ARG A 102 12.20 24.94 4.89
N ILE A 103 11.75 24.16 5.86
CA ILE A 103 12.58 23.16 6.54
C ILE A 103 12.43 21.81 5.85
N LYS A 104 13.56 21.19 5.48
CA LYS A 104 13.56 19.84 4.89
C LYS A 104 13.33 18.78 5.96
N CYS A 105 12.12 18.23 6.03
CA CYS A 105 11.76 17.14 6.93
C CYS A 105 12.12 15.77 6.33
N VAL A 106 13.42 15.48 6.23
CA VAL A 106 13.96 14.25 5.59
C VAL A 106 14.51 13.24 6.61
N ARG A 107 14.62 13.63 7.88
CA ARG A 107 15.18 12.82 8.97
C ARG A 107 14.25 12.85 10.19
N GLY A 108 14.08 11.69 10.81
CA GLY A 108 13.62 11.55 12.19
C GLY A 108 14.81 11.57 13.17
N PRO A 109 14.56 11.30 14.46
CA PRO A 109 15.63 11.15 15.46
C PRO A 109 16.59 10.03 15.07
N ILE A 110 17.87 10.15 15.42
CA ILE A 110 18.82 9.03 15.31
C ILE A 110 18.33 7.89 16.22
N VAL A 111 18.50 6.65 15.78
CA VAL A 111 18.18 5.47 16.57
C VAL A 111 19.13 5.40 17.76
N ASN A 112 18.57 5.31 18.97
CA ASN A 112 19.33 5.00 20.17
C ASN A 112 19.12 3.54 20.57
N LEU A 113 20.03 2.64 20.20
CA LEU A 113 19.92 1.20 20.52
C LEU A 113 19.95 0.88 22.03
N ALA A 114 20.34 1.83 22.88
CA ALA A 114 20.27 1.65 24.34
C ALA A 114 18.86 1.91 24.91
N GLU A 115 18.04 2.69 24.21
CA GLU A 115 16.70 3.12 24.66
C GLU A 115 15.58 2.55 23.79
N GLU A 116 15.87 2.23 22.52
CA GLU A 116 14.92 1.69 21.55
C GLU A 116 15.20 0.20 21.30
N ASP A 117 14.21 -0.66 21.57
CA ASP A 117 14.27 -2.08 21.19
C ASP A 117 13.79 -2.25 19.74
N ILE A 118 14.74 -2.26 18.81
CA ILE A 118 14.45 -2.45 17.39
C ILE A 118 14.28 -3.94 17.11
N THR A 119 13.03 -4.40 17.24
CA THR A 119 12.68 -5.78 16.92
C THR A 119 12.20 -5.90 15.48
N GLY A 120 13.02 -6.48 14.60
CA GLY A 120 12.62 -6.78 13.22
C GLY A 120 13.63 -7.63 12.46
N GLY A 121 13.19 -8.14 11.31
CA GLY A 121 14.03 -8.90 10.40
C GLY A 121 14.30 -8.14 9.10
N SER A 122 14.42 -8.87 8.00
CA SER A 122 14.59 -8.32 6.64
C SER A 122 13.52 -7.29 6.23
N GLY A 123 12.35 -7.31 6.88
CA GLY A 123 11.27 -6.34 6.69
C GLY A 123 11.66 -4.89 6.97
N ILE A 124 12.65 -4.63 7.84
CA ILE A 124 13.19 -3.27 8.06
C ILE A 124 13.86 -2.77 6.79
N LEU A 125 14.81 -3.56 6.28
CA LEU A 125 15.57 -3.22 5.07
C LEU A 125 14.66 -3.13 3.84
N LYS A 126 13.64 -4.00 3.75
CA LYS A 126 12.65 -3.97 2.66
C LYS A 126 11.86 -2.66 2.66
N ASN A 127 11.39 -2.24 3.83
CA ASN A 127 10.67 -0.98 3.96
C ASN A 127 11.61 0.20 3.66
N GLN A 128 12.84 0.19 4.17
CA GLN A 128 13.82 1.25 3.93
C GLN A 128 14.23 1.37 2.45
N ALA A 129 14.38 0.24 1.76
CA ALA A 129 14.67 0.19 0.33
C ALA A 129 13.54 0.76 -0.52
N SER A 130 12.29 0.60 -0.08
CA SER A 130 11.09 1.05 -0.81
C SER A 130 10.69 2.50 -0.50
N CYS A 131 10.53 2.85 0.79
CA CYS A 131 10.15 4.15 1.29
C CYS A 131 10.65 4.31 2.74
N PRO A 132 11.72 5.10 2.96
CA PRO A 132 12.30 5.30 4.28
C PRO A 132 11.29 5.77 5.34
N PHE A 133 10.37 6.67 4.97
CA PHE A 133 9.30 7.08 5.88
C PHE A 133 8.41 5.91 6.34
N ASN A 134 8.09 4.96 5.45
CA ASN A 134 7.29 3.80 5.83
C ASN A 134 8.07 2.89 6.80
N ALA A 135 9.39 2.76 6.63
CA ALA A 135 10.23 2.02 7.56
C ALA A 135 10.20 2.65 8.96
N PHE A 136 10.37 3.97 9.03
CA PHE A 136 10.24 4.75 10.26
C PHE A 136 8.86 4.58 10.91
N ALA A 137 7.78 4.77 10.13
CA ALA A 137 6.41 4.66 10.64
C ALA A 137 6.09 3.25 11.19
N ILE A 138 6.45 2.20 10.46
CA ILE A 138 6.14 0.81 10.85
C ILE A 138 6.98 0.38 12.06
N HIS A 139 8.29 0.58 11.97
CA HIS A 139 9.25 -0.05 12.89
C HIS A 139 9.58 0.80 14.11
N ARG A 140 9.34 2.13 14.06
CA ARG A 140 9.60 3.03 15.19
C ARG A 140 8.33 3.65 15.77
N LEU A 141 7.35 4.01 14.93
CA LEU A 141 6.07 4.55 15.41
C LEU A 141 4.98 3.48 15.62
N GLY A 142 5.24 2.24 15.22
CA GLY A 142 4.28 1.14 15.38
C GLY A 142 3.05 1.23 14.48
N ALA A 143 3.15 1.91 13.32
CA ALA A 143 2.07 2.04 12.33
C ALA A 143 1.83 0.69 11.62
N LYS A 144 1.18 -0.25 12.32
CA LYS A 144 0.87 -1.59 11.83
C LYS A 144 -0.45 -1.59 11.06
N GLU A 145 -0.48 -2.36 9.97
CA GLU A 145 -1.70 -2.61 9.22
C GLU A 145 -2.72 -3.37 10.05
N ILE A 146 -3.96 -2.89 10.06
CA ILE A 146 -5.09 -3.63 10.58
C ILE A 146 -5.57 -4.56 9.46
N GLN A 147 -5.47 -5.87 9.67
CA GLN A 147 -5.89 -6.85 8.66
C GLN A 147 -7.39 -6.77 8.45
N SER A 148 -7.81 -6.54 7.21
CA SER A 148 -9.20 -6.63 6.81
C SER A 148 -9.70 -8.09 6.92
N PRO A 149 -10.95 -8.31 7.33
CA PRO A 149 -11.52 -9.65 7.38
C PRO A 149 -11.51 -10.29 5.99
N SER A 150 -11.01 -11.52 5.88
CA SER A 150 -11.01 -12.30 4.64
C SER A 150 -11.99 -13.47 4.72
N PHE A 151 -12.57 -13.84 3.57
CA PHE A 151 -13.31 -15.09 3.46
C PHE A 151 -12.32 -16.27 3.46
N GLY A 152 -12.32 -17.05 4.54
CA GLY A 152 -11.37 -18.15 4.71
C GLY A 152 -9.96 -17.67 5.06
N LEU A 153 -8.98 -18.57 4.95
CA LEU A 153 -7.58 -18.29 5.26
C LEU A 153 -6.99 -17.23 4.33
N SER A 154 -6.40 -16.21 4.93
CA SER A 154 -5.60 -15.19 4.23
C SER A 154 -4.34 -15.80 3.58
N ASN A 155 -3.74 -15.07 2.66
CA ASN A 155 -2.50 -15.50 2.01
C ASN A 155 -1.35 -15.69 3.01
N LEU A 156 -1.29 -14.85 4.05
CA LEU A 156 -0.30 -14.94 5.12
C LEU A 156 -0.50 -16.23 5.92
N GLU A 157 -1.73 -16.52 6.35
CA GLU A 157 -2.04 -17.74 7.09
C GLU A 157 -1.74 -19.01 6.28
N ARG A 158 -2.07 -19.01 4.98
CA ARG A 158 -1.71 -20.10 4.05
C ARG A 158 -0.20 -20.28 3.94
N GLY A 159 0.56 -19.18 3.93
CA GLY A 159 2.01 -19.18 4.01
C GLY A 159 2.50 -19.90 5.27
N VAL A 160 2.05 -19.46 6.44
CA VAL A 160 2.43 -20.05 7.74
C VAL A 160 2.13 -21.55 7.79
N ILE A 161 0.97 -21.97 7.28
CA ILE A 161 0.61 -23.40 7.19
C ILE A 161 1.61 -24.17 6.33
N ILE A 162 1.98 -23.64 5.16
CA ILE A 162 2.93 -24.30 4.26
C ILE A 162 4.31 -24.41 4.91
N HIS A 163 4.83 -23.34 5.50
CA HIS A 163 6.11 -23.37 6.22
C HIS A 163 6.10 -24.44 7.32
N LYS A 164 5.05 -24.46 8.15
CA LYS A 164 4.95 -25.44 9.23
C LYS A 164 4.84 -26.88 8.72
N CYS A 165 4.10 -27.11 7.64
CA CYS A 165 4.04 -28.43 7.00
C CYS A 165 5.43 -28.87 6.51
N MET A 166 6.16 -27.97 5.84
CA MET A 166 7.49 -28.24 5.32
C MET A 166 8.51 -28.49 6.43
N GLN A 167 8.45 -27.72 7.53
CA GLN A 167 9.27 -27.95 8.72
C GLN A 167 9.09 -29.39 9.25
N ILE A 168 7.85 -29.78 9.59
CA ILE A 168 7.56 -31.11 10.17
C ILE A 168 7.94 -32.23 9.20
N LEU A 169 7.79 -32.00 7.90
CA LEU A 169 8.15 -32.98 6.89
C LEU A 169 9.67 -33.18 6.80
N TRP A 170 10.44 -32.10 6.75
CA TRP A 170 11.90 -32.19 6.67
C TRP A 170 12.55 -32.63 7.98
N GLU A 171 11.92 -32.40 9.14
CA GLU A 171 12.32 -33.00 10.43
C GLU A 171 12.26 -34.54 10.41
N LYS A 172 11.41 -35.13 9.55
CA LYS A 172 11.27 -36.60 9.41
C LYS A 172 12.10 -37.19 8.28
N ILE A 173 12.20 -36.48 7.16
CA ILE A 173 12.88 -36.96 5.95
C ILE A 173 14.39 -36.66 6.00
N CYS A 174 14.78 -35.48 6.49
CA CYS A 174 16.15 -35.03 6.77
C CYS A 174 17.15 -35.02 5.59
N SER A 175 16.86 -35.65 4.46
CA SER A 175 17.80 -35.76 3.33
C SER A 175 17.09 -36.13 2.02
N GLN A 176 17.76 -35.84 0.91
CA GLN A 176 17.30 -36.22 -0.44
C GLN A 176 17.33 -37.73 -0.65
N GLU A 177 18.37 -38.42 -0.17
CA GLU A 177 18.50 -39.87 -0.23
C GLU A 177 17.29 -40.57 0.42
N ARG A 178 16.91 -40.13 1.63
CA ARG A 178 15.74 -40.66 2.32
C ARG A 178 14.44 -40.36 1.57
N LEU A 179 14.31 -39.17 0.97
CA LEU A 179 13.13 -38.81 0.17
C LEU A 179 12.95 -39.73 -1.05
N ILE A 180 14.05 -40.10 -1.70
CA ILE A 180 14.05 -41.01 -2.86
C ILE A 180 13.79 -42.45 -2.42
N TYR A 181 14.31 -42.86 -1.27
CA TYR A 181 14.13 -44.22 -0.75
C TYR A 181 12.69 -44.54 -0.33
N LEU A 182 11.91 -43.54 0.08
CA LEU A 182 10.52 -43.73 0.48
C LEU A 182 9.66 -44.19 -0.70
N THR A 183 8.89 -45.26 -0.48
CA THR A 183 7.86 -45.66 -1.45
C THR A 183 6.78 -44.60 -1.58
N GLU A 184 6.04 -44.60 -2.70
CA GLU A 184 4.96 -43.64 -2.92
C GLU A 184 3.89 -43.67 -1.81
N GLN A 185 3.60 -44.87 -1.27
CA GLN A 185 2.64 -45.04 -0.19
C GLN A 185 3.17 -44.44 1.13
N GLU A 186 4.43 -44.69 1.48
CA GLU A 186 5.06 -44.14 2.68
C GLU A 186 5.21 -42.62 2.60
N LEU A 187 5.58 -42.10 1.43
CA LEU A 187 5.70 -40.66 1.20
C LEU A 187 4.34 -39.97 1.37
N ASN A 188 3.30 -40.48 0.71
CA ASN A 188 1.94 -39.95 0.85
C ASN A 188 1.44 -40.00 2.30
N LYS A 189 1.70 -41.11 3.01
CA LYS A 189 1.36 -41.25 4.43
C LYS A 189 2.09 -40.20 5.28
N THR A 190 3.38 -40.00 5.04
CA THR A 190 4.22 -39.03 5.76
C THR A 190 3.73 -37.60 5.54
N ILE A 191 3.48 -37.22 4.30
CA ILE A 191 2.92 -35.90 3.94
C ILE A 191 1.57 -35.70 4.65
N ARG A 192 0.65 -36.66 4.51
CA ARG A 192 -0.71 -36.53 5.07
C ARG A 192 -0.67 -36.41 6.59
N MET A 193 0.16 -37.18 7.28
CA MET A 193 0.30 -37.06 8.74
C MET A 193 0.83 -35.68 9.15
N SER A 194 1.85 -35.16 8.46
CA SER A 194 2.40 -33.83 8.74
C SER A 194 1.36 -32.73 8.48
N VAL A 195 0.63 -32.80 7.37
CA VAL A 195 -0.45 -31.84 7.05
C VAL A 195 -1.59 -31.91 8.06
N CYS A 196 -2.06 -33.11 8.43
CA CYS A 196 -3.11 -33.26 9.44
C CYS A 196 -2.70 -32.63 10.78
N SER A 197 -1.47 -32.87 11.23
CA SER A 197 -0.95 -32.29 12.48
C SER A 197 -1.03 -30.76 12.48
N VAL A 198 -0.67 -30.11 11.37
CA VAL A 198 -0.76 -28.63 11.26
C VAL A 198 -2.22 -28.20 11.20
N ILE A 199 -3.05 -28.85 10.41
CA ILE A 199 -4.46 -28.47 10.28
C ILE A 199 -5.22 -28.66 11.60
N ASP A 200 -4.90 -29.67 12.40
CA ASP A 200 -5.50 -29.87 13.71
C ASP A 200 -5.14 -28.73 14.69
N GLU A 201 -3.92 -28.20 14.66
CA GLU A 201 -3.55 -26.99 15.41
C GLU A 201 -4.38 -25.77 14.94
N TRP A 202 -4.58 -25.63 13.64
CA TRP A 202 -5.34 -24.52 13.06
C TRP A 202 -6.85 -24.62 13.29
N LYS A 203 -7.41 -25.82 13.53
CA LYS A 203 -8.79 -25.98 13.99
C LYS A 203 -9.04 -25.26 15.31
N THR A 204 -8.07 -25.29 16.22
CA THR A 204 -8.15 -24.59 17.50
C THR A 204 -7.90 -23.09 17.35
N LYS A 205 -6.97 -22.67 16.47
CA LYS A 205 -6.67 -21.24 16.25
C LYS A 205 -7.76 -20.49 15.49
N ARG A 206 -8.42 -21.15 14.52
CA ARG A 206 -9.45 -20.55 13.65
C ARG A 206 -10.69 -21.44 13.54
N PRO A 207 -11.40 -21.69 14.66
CA PRO A 207 -12.59 -22.56 14.67
C PRO A 207 -13.75 -22.00 13.83
N ASP A 208 -13.73 -20.69 13.58
CA ASP A 208 -14.66 -19.97 12.71
C ASP A 208 -14.58 -20.45 11.25
N ILE A 209 -13.35 -20.75 10.77
CA ILE A 209 -13.09 -21.19 9.39
C ILE A 209 -12.87 -22.70 9.30
N MET A 210 -12.04 -23.26 10.18
CA MET A 210 -11.51 -24.62 10.10
C MET A 210 -12.51 -25.69 10.57
N ARG A 211 -13.75 -25.62 10.08
CA ARG A 211 -14.76 -26.66 10.28
C ARG A 211 -14.36 -27.94 9.54
N SER A 212 -14.90 -29.08 9.96
CA SER A 212 -14.50 -30.42 9.47
C SER A 212 -14.43 -30.54 7.95
N LYS A 213 -15.39 -29.96 7.21
CA LYS A 213 -15.43 -30.01 5.74
C LYS A 213 -14.38 -29.10 5.08
N TYR A 214 -14.13 -27.91 5.62
CA TYR A 214 -13.08 -27.03 5.09
C TYR A 214 -11.70 -27.61 5.39
N ALA A 215 -11.49 -28.08 6.61
CA ALA A 215 -10.25 -28.74 7.02
C ALA A 215 -9.92 -29.96 6.15
N SER A 216 -10.91 -30.81 5.83
CA SER A 216 -10.67 -31.99 4.98
C SER A 216 -10.25 -31.61 3.55
N PHE A 217 -10.86 -30.58 2.96
CA PHE A 217 -10.43 -30.06 1.66
C PHE A 217 -9.04 -29.44 1.71
N GLU A 218 -8.72 -28.72 2.77
CA GLU A 218 -7.41 -28.11 2.92
C GLU A 218 -6.31 -29.16 3.09
N ILE A 219 -6.57 -30.24 3.85
CA ILE A 219 -5.67 -31.40 3.95
C ILE A 219 -5.42 -32.01 2.57
N GLN A 220 -6.49 -32.25 1.79
CA GLN A 220 -6.36 -32.81 0.45
C GLN A 220 -5.56 -31.89 -0.49
N ARG A 221 -5.84 -30.59 -0.45
CA ARG A 221 -5.17 -29.58 -1.27
C ARG A 221 -3.68 -29.49 -0.94
N LEU A 222 -3.34 -29.38 0.34
CA LEU A 222 -1.95 -29.29 0.81
C LEU A 222 -1.16 -30.56 0.53
N THR A 223 -1.78 -31.73 0.72
CA THR A 223 -1.13 -33.02 0.42
C THR A 223 -0.71 -33.10 -1.05
N LYS A 224 -1.61 -32.75 -1.98
CA LYS A 224 -1.29 -32.72 -3.42
C LYS A 224 -0.22 -31.69 -3.76
N LEU A 225 -0.32 -30.50 -3.19
CA LEU A 225 0.62 -29.41 -3.44
C LEU A 225 2.04 -29.77 -2.98
N ILE A 226 2.17 -30.33 -1.78
CA ILE A 226 3.45 -30.74 -1.20
C ILE A 226 4.01 -31.95 -1.95
N LEU A 227 3.17 -32.94 -2.32
CA LEU A 227 3.64 -34.08 -3.11
C LEU A 227 4.26 -33.63 -4.44
N SER A 228 3.59 -32.72 -5.15
CA SER A 228 4.12 -32.13 -6.38
C SER A 228 5.46 -31.42 -6.14
N TRP A 229 5.58 -30.66 -5.05
CA TRP A 229 6.83 -29.99 -4.69
C TRP A 229 7.96 -30.99 -4.39
N LEU A 230 7.65 -32.06 -3.66
CA LEU A 230 8.64 -33.08 -3.30
C LEU A 230 9.14 -33.89 -4.51
N ASN A 231 8.37 -33.95 -5.61
CA ASN A 231 8.89 -34.52 -6.84
C ASN A 231 10.01 -33.67 -7.45
N ILE A 232 9.92 -32.34 -7.37
CA ILE A 232 11.01 -31.43 -7.77
C ILE A 232 12.21 -31.58 -6.82
N GLU A 233 11.97 -31.73 -5.51
CA GLU A 233 13.03 -31.96 -4.53
C GLU A 233 13.81 -33.26 -4.77
N LYS A 234 13.17 -34.30 -5.31
CA LYS A 234 13.84 -35.56 -5.70
C LYS A 234 14.85 -35.37 -6.83
N GLU A 235 14.67 -34.37 -7.69
CA GLU A 235 15.55 -34.09 -8.82
C GLU A 235 16.83 -33.34 -8.43
N ARG A 236 16.91 -32.82 -7.20
CA ARG A 236 18.10 -32.13 -6.70
C ARG A 236 19.29 -33.08 -6.57
N THR A 237 20.50 -32.54 -6.60
CA THR A 237 21.70 -33.27 -6.13
C THR A 237 21.54 -33.69 -4.67
N PRO A 238 22.23 -34.74 -4.20
CA PRO A 238 22.17 -35.16 -2.80
C PRO A 238 22.44 -34.01 -1.82
N PHE A 239 21.61 -33.95 -0.77
CA PHE A 239 21.76 -32.99 0.31
C PHE A 239 21.22 -33.56 1.63
N LYS A 240 21.66 -32.96 2.73
CA LYS A 240 21.13 -33.16 4.07
C LYS A 240 20.57 -31.86 4.61
N THR A 241 19.40 -31.92 5.24
CA THR A 241 18.82 -30.76 5.90
C THR A 241 19.65 -30.43 7.14
N TRP A 242 20.29 -29.27 7.11
CA TRP A 242 21.16 -28.79 8.18
C TRP A 242 20.35 -28.07 9.27
N SER A 243 19.38 -27.26 8.86
CA SER A 243 18.55 -26.51 9.78
C SER A 243 17.18 -26.16 9.19
N LEU A 244 16.19 -26.03 10.06
CA LEU A 244 14.79 -25.72 9.72
C LEU A 244 14.25 -24.67 10.69
N GLU A 245 13.51 -23.69 10.17
CA GLU A 245 12.85 -22.62 10.93
C GLU A 245 13.74 -22.05 12.04
N LYS A 246 15.00 -21.76 11.69
CA LYS A 246 16.04 -21.39 12.65
C LYS A 246 15.94 -19.90 12.95
N SER A 247 15.72 -19.56 14.22
CA SER A 247 15.85 -18.18 14.67
C SER A 247 17.32 -17.82 14.90
N GLU A 248 17.80 -16.80 14.19
CA GLU A 248 19.17 -16.28 14.27
C GLU A 248 19.13 -14.78 14.59
N ARG A 249 20.03 -14.33 15.45
CA ARG A 249 20.30 -12.89 15.64
C ARG A 249 21.56 -12.56 14.85
N THR A 250 21.50 -11.48 14.09
CA THR A 250 22.63 -10.96 13.32
C THR A 250 22.64 -9.44 13.41
N GLU A 251 23.75 -8.85 13.01
CA GLU A 251 23.90 -7.41 12.85
C GLU A 251 24.38 -7.11 11.44
N ILE A 252 23.90 -6.02 10.85
CA ILE A 252 24.41 -5.50 9.58
C ILE A 252 24.41 -3.97 9.62
N GLY A 253 25.55 -3.34 9.34
CA GLY A 253 25.70 -1.88 9.41
C GLY A 253 25.25 -1.28 10.75
N GLY A 254 25.52 -1.95 11.89
CA GLY A 254 25.07 -1.51 13.21
C GLY A 254 23.63 -1.85 13.58
N LEU A 255 22.81 -2.39 12.65
CA LEU A 255 21.39 -2.67 12.88
C LEU A 255 21.22 -4.11 13.40
N PRO A 256 20.76 -4.30 14.66
CA PRO A 256 20.43 -5.63 15.16
C PRO A 256 19.18 -6.15 14.45
N LEU A 257 19.26 -7.38 13.94
CA LEU A 257 18.17 -8.04 13.23
C LEU A 257 17.90 -9.43 13.82
N LYS A 258 16.62 -9.77 13.93
CA LYS A 258 16.15 -11.12 14.26
C LYS A 258 15.57 -11.76 13.02
N LEU A 259 16.19 -12.84 12.58
CA LEU A 259 15.85 -13.57 11.36
C LEU A 259 15.20 -14.91 11.71
N MET A 260 14.34 -15.38 10.82
CA MET A 260 13.79 -16.73 10.81
C MET A 260 14.10 -17.34 9.46
N ILE A 261 15.00 -18.31 9.42
CA ILE A 261 15.45 -18.94 8.19
C ILE A 261 14.67 -20.24 8.02
N ASP A 262 13.89 -20.35 6.95
CA ASP A 262 13.00 -21.50 6.75
C ASP A 262 13.78 -22.80 6.66
N ARG A 263 14.84 -22.84 5.84
CA ARG A 263 15.63 -24.04 5.62
C ARG A 263 17.05 -23.75 5.16
N ILE A 264 18.00 -24.51 5.69
CA ILE A 264 19.37 -24.59 5.22
C ILE A 264 19.67 -26.06 4.91
N ASP A 265 20.14 -26.32 3.70
CA ASP A 265 20.63 -27.63 3.30
C ASP A 265 22.16 -27.61 3.17
N MET A 266 22.79 -28.74 3.49
CA MET A 266 24.21 -29.00 3.28
C MET A 266 24.35 -29.98 2.12
N ALA A 267 25.06 -29.58 1.07
CA ALA A 267 25.41 -30.45 -0.05
C ALA A 267 26.60 -31.35 0.31
N ASP A 268 26.81 -32.44 -0.44
CA ASP A 268 27.88 -33.42 -0.19
C ASP A 268 29.28 -32.81 -0.31
N ASN A 269 29.44 -31.72 -1.08
CA ASN A 269 30.69 -30.96 -1.19
C ASN A 269 30.98 -30.07 0.04
N GLY A 270 30.11 -30.08 1.06
CA GLY A 270 30.23 -29.27 2.28
C GLY A 270 29.73 -27.83 2.15
N GLU A 271 29.18 -27.46 1.00
CA GLU A 271 28.58 -26.13 0.80
C GLU A 271 27.13 -26.07 1.29
N TYR A 272 26.69 -24.88 1.69
CA TYR A 272 25.36 -24.67 2.25
C TYR A 272 24.46 -23.87 1.30
N ILE A 273 23.19 -24.25 1.22
CA ILE A 273 22.17 -23.56 0.42
C ILE A 273 21.02 -23.14 1.33
N VAL A 274 20.67 -21.85 1.27
CA VAL A 274 19.50 -21.31 1.97
C VAL A 274 18.28 -21.38 1.05
N ILE A 275 17.18 -21.89 1.58
CA ILE A 275 15.89 -21.97 0.88
C ILE A 275 14.85 -21.24 1.70
N ASP A 276 14.12 -20.33 1.05
CA ASP A 276 12.97 -19.62 1.61
C ASP A 276 11.70 -20.00 0.84
N TYR A 277 10.65 -20.43 1.54
CA TYR A 277 9.41 -20.85 0.92
C TYR A 277 8.55 -19.64 0.54
N LYS A 278 8.10 -19.60 -0.72
CA LYS A 278 7.18 -18.56 -1.20
C LYS A 278 5.94 -19.18 -1.82
N THR A 279 4.78 -18.77 -1.33
CA THR A 279 3.47 -19.26 -1.81
C THR A 279 2.86 -18.35 -2.88
N GLY A 280 3.47 -17.19 -3.14
CA GLY A 280 3.03 -16.25 -4.17
C GLY A 280 3.42 -16.65 -5.59
N ASN A 281 2.74 -16.08 -6.60
CA ASN A 281 2.99 -16.39 -8.01
C ASN A 281 4.20 -15.66 -8.62
N LYS A 282 4.74 -14.66 -7.93
CA LYS A 282 5.82 -13.81 -8.45
C LYS A 282 7.09 -14.02 -7.65
N CYS A 283 7.96 -14.88 -8.15
CA CYS A 283 9.34 -15.01 -7.66
C CYS A 283 10.27 -14.56 -8.80
N ASN A 284 11.15 -13.61 -8.54
CA ASN A 284 12.21 -13.25 -9.47
C ASN A 284 13.46 -12.84 -8.70
N THR A 285 14.61 -13.15 -9.28
CA THR A 285 15.92 -12.83 -8.72
C THR A 285 16.31 -11.36 -8.92
N ASN A 286 15.75 -10.68 -9.92
CA ASN A 286 15.99 -9.26 -10.19
C ASN A 286 15.61 -8.34 -9.01
N SER A 287 14.77 -8.82 -8.09
CA SER A 287 14.39 -8.12 -6.87
C SER A 287 15.47 -8.08 -5.78
N TRP A 288 16.58 -8.82 -5.96
CA TRP A 288 17.64 -9.00 -4.96
C TRP A 288 18.87 -8.13 -5.20
N ASP A 289 19.06 -7.65 -6.42
CA ASP A 289 20.21 -6.85 -6.81
C ASP A 289 19.92 -5.34 -6.78
N GLY A 290 21.01 -4.56 -6.87
CA GLY A 290 20.99 -3.10 -6.87
C GLY A 290 21.21 -2.47 -5.49
N ASP A 291 21.27 -1.15 -5.45
CA ASP A 291 21.58 -0.42 -4.21
C ASP A 291 20.42 -0.38 -3.20
N ARG A 292 19.20 -0.72 -3.66
CA ARG A 292 17.97 -0.79 -2.85
C ARG A 292 17.17 -2.03 -3.26
N PRO A 293 17.61 -3.24 -2.86
CA PRO A 293 16.92 -4.48 -3.20
C PRO A 293 15.48 -4.48 -2.68
N VAL A 294 14.54 -4.89 -3.53
CA VAL A 294 13.09 -4.93 -3.21
C VAL A 294 12.79 -6.09 -2.26
N GLU A 295 13.50 -7.21 -2.40
CA GLU A 295 13.38 -8.38 -1.55
C GLU A 295 14.75 -8.70 -0.93
N PRO A 296 15.17 -7.97 0.13
CA PRO A 296 16.49 -8.12 0.75
C PRO A 296 16.64 -9.40 1.59
N GLN A 297 15.60 -10.22 1.72
CA GLN A 297 15.57 -11.36 2.63
C GLN A 297 16.65 -12.40 2.31
N LEU A 298 16.71 -12.91 1.08
CA LEU A 298 17.71 -13.89 0.67
C LEU A 298 19.13 -13.30 0.57
N PRO A 299 19.33 -12.08 0.02
CA PRO A 299 20.60 -11.37 0.14
C PRO A 299 21.13 -11.27 1.57
N LEU A 300 20.25 -10.98 2.53
CA LEU A 300 20.62 -10.92 3.95
C LEU A 300 20.99 -12.29 4.51
N TYR A 301 20.25 -13.36 4.14
CA TYR A 301 20.57 -14.72 4.58
C TYR A 301 21.89 -15.23 4.00
N ALA A 302 22.26 -14.77 2.80
CA ALA A 302 23.54 -15.12 2.19
C ALA A 302 24.75 -14.59 3.00
N LEU A 303 24.56 -13.54 3.80
CA LEU A 303 25.60 -12.88 4.60
C LEU A 303 25.80 -13.48 6.00
N LEU A 304 25.08 -14.55 6.34
CA LEU A 304 25.16 -15.19 7.66
C LEU A 304 26.55 -15.80 7.89
N GLY A 305 27.33 -15.21 8.80
CA GLY A 305 28.75 -15.53 8.99
C GLY A 305 29.07 -16.89 9.65
N LYS A 306 28.09 -17.72 9.98
CA LYS A 306 28.33 -19.02 10.66
C LYS A 306 28.63 -20.18 9.71
N VAL A 307 28.19 -20.07 8.47
CA VAL A 307 28.36 -21.11 7.44
C VAL A 307 28.63 -20.44 6.09
N LYS A 308 29.45 -21.08 5.25
CA LYS A 308 29.72 -20.56 3.90
C LYS A 308 28.53 -20.90 3.00
N ILE A 309 27.62 -19.93 2.83
CA ILE A 309 26.50 -20.06 1.91
C ILE A 309 27.02 -19.99 0.47
N ALA A 310 26.71 -21.01 -0.32
CA ALA A 310 27.03 -21.12 -1.73
C ALA A 310 25.80 -21.03 -2.64
N GLY A 311 24.61 -20.83 -2.06
CA GLY A 311 23.40 -20.62 -2.83
C GLY A 311 22.25 -20.10 -2.00
N VAL A 312 21.38 -19.31 -2.64
CA VAL A 312 20.13 -18.83 -2.08
C VAL A 312 19.02 -18.99 -3.10
N ALA A 313 17.87 -19.51 -2.67
CA ALA A 313 16.73 -19.68 -3.57
C ALA A 313 15.40 -19.51 -2.86
N PHE A 314 14.42 -18.99 -3.59
CA PHE A 314 13.02 -19.20 -3.26
C PHE A 314 12.59 -20.58 -3.74
N ALA A 315 11.95 -21.33 -2.85
CA ALA A 315 11.14 -22.48 -3.18
C ALA A 315 9.71 -21.99 -3.44
N GLN A 316 9.36 -21.80 -4.71
CA GLN A 316 8.02 -21.38 -5.09
C GLN A 316 7.07 -22.57 -4.97
N ILE A 317 6.18 -22.54 -3.98
CA ILE A 317 5.18 -23.59 -3.73
C ILE A 317 3.80 -23.01 -3.98
N ASN A 318 3.39 -22.98 -5.25
CA ASN A 318 2.08 -22.52 -5.67
C ASN A 318 1.41 -23.55 -6.59
N ILE A 319 0.09 -23.53 -6.69
CA ILE A 319 -0.65 -24.47 -7.55
C ILE A 319 -0.44 -24.20 -9.04
N SER A 320 -0.14 -22.95 -9.40
CA SER A 320 0.08 -22.51 -10.78
C SER A 320 1.52 -22.67 -11.24
N SER A 321 2.48 -22.68 -10.31
CA SER A 321 3.91 -22.76 -10.59
C SER A 321 4.65 -23.33 -9.38
N GLN A 322 5.53 -24.30 -9.65
CA GLN A 322 6.46 -24.84 -8.68
C GLN A 322 7.85 -24.90 -9.28
N SER A 323 8.80 -24.23 -8.67
CA SER A 323 10.20 -24.20 -9.11
C SER A 323 11.10 -23.61 -8.05
N PHE A 324 12.40 -23.84 -8.20
CA PHE A 324 13.41 -23.03 -7.54
C PHE A 324 13.65 -21.75 -8.36
N VAL A 325 13.77 -20.62 -7.67
CA VAL A 325 14.16 -19.34 -8.26
C VAL A 325 15.27 -18.76 -7.41
N GLY A 326 16.50 -18.74 -7.94
CA GLY A 326 17.64 -18.25 -7.16
C GLY A 326 18.97 -18.28 -7.86
N TYR A 327 20.02 -18.15 -7.04
CA TYR A 327 21.41 -18.17 -7.45
C TYR A 327 22.18 -19.21 -6.66
N THR A 328 23.01 -19.98 -7.36
CA THR A 328 23.96 -20.92 -6.77
C THR A 328 25.34 -20.66 -7.35
N LYS A 329 26.37 -20.95 -6.56
CA LYS A 329 27.78 -20.87 -6.95
C LYS A 329 28.15 -21.98 -7.92
N THR A 330 27.64 -23.18 -7.69
CA THR A 330 27.80 -24.35 -8.57
C THR A 330 26.55 -24.58 -9.39
N ALA A 331 26.74 -24.96 -10.66
CA ALA A 331 25.66 -25.48 -11.50
C ALA A 331 25.05 -26.75 -10.87
N ASP A 332 23.79 -27.03 -11.20
CA ASP A 332 23.09 -28.29 -10.90
C ASP A 332 22.68 -28.54 -9.43
N SER A 333 23.08 -27.70 -8.46
CA SER A 333 22.68 -27.90 -7.06
C SER A 333 21.17 -27.76 -6.81
N LEU A 334 20.47 -27.00 -7.67
CA LEU A 334 19.02 -26.83 -7.66
C LEU A 334 18.47 -26.96 -9.09
N PRO A 335 17.42 -27.77 -9.31
CA PRO A 335 16.80 -27.97 -10.63
C PRO A 335 16.34 -26.67 -11.27
N GLY A 336 16.64 -26.53 -12.56
CA GLY A 336 16.16 -25.41 -13.39
C GLY A 336 16.87 -24.08 -13.16
N LEU A 337 17.88 -24.02 -12.27
CA LEU A 337 18.68 -22.80 -12.10
C LEU A 337 19.88 -22.81 -13.04
N ILE A 338 19.99 -21.74 -13.82
CA ILE A 338 21.18 -21.46 -14.63
C ILE A 338 22.18 -20.71 -13.73
N PRO A 339 23.48 -21.08 -13.73
CA PRO A 339 24.50 -20.37 -12.97
C PRO A 339 24.50 -18.87 -13.30
N SER A 340 24.72 -18.04 -12.28
CA SER A 340 24.91 -16.61 -12.50
C SER A 340 26.15 -16.38 -13.36
N ASN A 341 26.09 -15.43 -14.29
CA ASN A 341 27.27 -14.99 -15.07
C ASN A 341 28.32 -14.27 -14.21
N GLU A 342 27.94 -13.88 -12.99
CA GLU A 342 28.79 -13.17 -12.05
C GLU A 342 29.34 -14.12 -10.99
N ASN A 343 30.58 -13.86 -10.55
CA ASN A 343 31.18 -14.55 -9.42
C ASN A 343 30.33 -14.40 -8.14
N TRP A 344 30.14 -15.51 -7.43
CA TRP A 344 29.36 -15.56 -6.19
C TRP A 344 29.89 -14.61 -5.11
N ASP A 345 31.21 -14.53 -4.92
CA ASP A 345 31.82 -13.72 -3.87
C ASP A 345 31.66 -12.21 -4.16
N ASP A 346 31.72 -11.81 -5.43
CA ASP A 346 31.46 -10.42 -5.85
C ASP A 346 30.00 -10.02 -5.59
N ARG A 347 29.06 -10.92 -5.89
CA ARG A 347 27.63 -10.72 -5.61
C ARG A 347 27.36 -10.57 -4.11
N ILE A 348 27.95 -11.42 -3.29
CA ILE A 348 27.89 -11.34 -1.83
C ILE A 348 28.43 -9.99 -1.34
N ALA A 349 29.57 -9.53 -1.88
CA ALA A 349 30.14 -8.23 -1.53
C ALA A 349 29.21 -7.06 -1.90
N ARG A 350 28.56 -7.10 -3.08
CA ARG A 350 27.56 -6.10 -3.47
C ARG A 350 26.34 -6.09 -2.56
N TRP A 351 25.80 -7.28 -2.24
CA TRP A 351 24.67 -7.39 -1.32
C TRP A 351 25.01 -6.84 0.06
N ARG A 352 26.20 -7.17 0.59
CA ARG A 352 26.70 -6.61 1.85
C ARG A 352 26.67 -5.08 1.83
N LYS A 353 27.29 -4.46 0.83
CA LYS A 353 27.35 -3.01 0.69
C LYS A 353 25.95 -2.37 0.62
N SER A 354 25.04 -2.91 -0.18
CA SER A 354 23.68 -2.38 -0.31
C SER A 354 22.90 -2.47 1.00
N LEU A 355 23.02 -3.59 1.72
CA LEU A 355 22.28 -3.80 2.96
C LEU A 355 22.89 -3.03 4.14
N GLU A 356 24.21 -2.89 4.21
CA GLU A 356 24.90 -2.02 5.18
C GLU A 356 24.44 -0.56 5.00
N ARG A 357 24.43 -0.05 3.77
CA ARG A 357 23.93 1.31 3.48
C ARG A 357 22.49 1.52 3.94
N LEU A 358 21.59 0.57 3.67
CA LEU A 358 20.19 0.66 4.11
C LEU A 358 20.06 0.63 5.64
N SER A 359 20.95 -0.10 6.32
CA SER A 359 20.97 -0.20 7.77
C SER A 359 21.44 1.11 8.39
N GLU A 360 22.54 1.68 7.87
CA GLU A 360 23.07 2.98 8.26
C GLU A 360 22.01 4.09 8.08
N GLU A 361 21.36 4.15 6.93
CA GLU A 361 20.28 5.12 6.68
C GLU A 361 19.17 5.03 7.73
N PHE A 362 18.76 3.80 8.09
CA PHE A 362 17.71 3.59 9.07
C PHE A 362 18.15 4.03 10.48
N ILE A 363 19.39 3.73 10.87
CA ILE A 363 19.97 4.14 12.16
C ILE A 363 20.12 5.67 12.24
N GLU A 364 20.57 6.31 11.18
CA GLU A 364 20.67 7.78 11.08
C GLU A 364 19.32 8.49 11.07
N GLY A 365 18.21 7.74 11.06
CA GLY A 365 16.87 8.27 11.04
C GLY A 365 16.46 8.83 9.68
N TYR A 366 17.08 8.41 8.58
CA TYR A 366 16.66 8.81 7.24
C TYR A 366 15.24 8.33 6.95
N ALA A 367 14.30 9.27 6.79
CA ALA A 367 12.86 9.01 6.80
C ALA A 367 12.13 9.83 5.72
N VAL A 368 12.76 10.02 4.55
CA VAL A 368 12.13 10.69 3.40
C VAL A 368 10.86 9.95 2.98
N ALA A 369 9.76 10.69 2.87
CA ALA A 369 8.55 10.23 2.21
C ALA A 369 8.77 10.28 0.69
N GLY A 370 9.25 9.17 0.14
CA GLY A 370 9.47 9.04 -1.30
C GLY A 370 9.43 7.60 -1.74
N ASN A 371 8.94 7.37 -2.95
CA ASN A 371 9.01 6.04 -3.56
C ASN A 371 10.39 5.82 -4.17
N MET A 372 11.27 5.17 -3.43
CA MET A 372 12.66 4.91 -3.83
C MET A 372 12.76 3.83 -4.91
N ASN A 373 11.72 3.01 -5.09
CA ASN A 373 11.66 2.00 -6.13
C ASN A 373 10.27 1.90 -6.76
N LYS A 374 10.17 2.25 -8.05
CA LYS A 374 8.88 2.25 -8.80
C LYS A 374 8.16 0.90 -8.74
N SER A 375 8.91 -0.21 -8.66
CA SER A 375 8.34 -1.57 -8.58
C SER A 375 7.61 -1.87 -7.26
N SER A 376 7.94 -1.15 -6.18
CA SER A 376 7.31 -1.29 -4.85
C SER A 376 6.27 -0.21 -4.54
N SER A 377 5.78 0.51 -5.55
CA SER A 377 4.78 1.60 -5.39
C SER A 377 3.47 1.18 -4.70
N LYS A 378 3.16 -0.12 -4.66
CA LYS A 378 1.98 -0.68 -3.99
C LYS A 378 2.29 -1.29 -2.61
N LEU A 379 3.53 -1.26 -2.15
CA LEU A 379 3.89 -1.76 -0.83
C LEU A 379 3.38 -0.78 0.24
N ASN A 380 2.80 -1.31 1.31
CA ASN A 380 2.29 -0.54 2.46
C ASN A 380 1.28 0.56 2.08
N GLN A 381 0.33 0.27 1.17
CA GLN A 381 -0.71 1.22 0.77
C GLN A 381 -1.57 1.72 1.93
N HIS A 382 -1.71 0.95 3.01
CA HIS A 382 -2.40 1.39 4.22
C HIS A 382 -1.75 2.63 4.87
N LEU A 383 -0.48 2.93 4.56
CA LEU A 383 0.22 4.14 5.04
C LEU A 383 0.03 5.36 4.14
N ILE A 384 -0.71 5.27 3.04
CA ILE A 384 -0.97 6.43 2.16
C ILE A 384 -1.51 7.65 2.92
N PRO A 385 -2.48 7.51 3.85
CA PRO A 385 -2.95 8.65 4.63
C PRO A 385 -1.87 9.29 5.51
N LEU A 386 -0.85 8.52 5.92
CA LEU A 386 0.23 8.99 6.77
C LEU A 386 1.40 9.60 5.97
N ASN A 387 1.78 8.94 4.86
CA ASN A 387 2.93 9.35 4.06
C ASN A 387 2.60 10.38 2.97
N ARG A 388 1.31 10.53 2.61
CA ARG A 388 0.78 11.54 1.68
C ARG A 388 1.52 11.59 0.33
N LEU A 389 2.12 10.48 -0.11
CA LEU A 389 3.01 10.40 -1.29
C LEU A 389 2.37 10.84 -2.62
N TYR A 390 1.05 10.76 -2.74
CA TYR A 390 0.31 11.09 -3.96
C TYR A 390 -0.21 12.53 -3.99
N GLU A 391 0.02 13.30 -2.93
CA GLU A 391 -0.35 14.70 -2.90
C GLU A 391 0.62 15.51 -3.76
N LYS A 392 0.21 15.76 -5.00
CA LYS A 392 1.04 16.45 -5.99
C LYS A 392 1.29 17.92 -5.67
N ASN A 393 0.63 18.49 -4.66
CA ASN A 393 0.64 19.92 -4.41
C ASN A 393 0.38 20.25 -2.93
N MET A 394 1.27 19.85 -2.02
CA MET A 394 1.34 20.58 -0.73
C MET A 394 1.82 22.03 -0.96
N GLU A 395 2.50 22.31 -2.06
CA GLU A 395 2.94 23.67 -2.44
C GLU A 395 1.77 24.59 -2.83
N LEU A 396 0.68 24.12 -3.46
CA LEU A 396 -0.47 24.99 -3.81
C LEU A 396 -1.19 25.57 -2.59
N TYR A 397 -1.15 24.89 -1.44
CA TYR A 397 -1.69 25.43 -0.20
C TYR A 397 -0.83 26.58 0.36
N MET A 398 0.42 26.71 -0.09
CA MET A 398 1.36 27.74 0.38
C MET A 398 1.76 28.77 -0.69
N GLU A 399 1.67 28.47 -1.99
CA GLU A 399 2.06 29.37 -3.10
C GLU A 399 0.94 30.29 -3.57
N ASN A 400 -0.33 30.00 -3.22
CA ASN A 400 -1.43 30.98 -3.36
C ASN A 400 -1.29 32.18 -2.39
N VAL A 401 -0.15 32.30 -1.69
CA VAL A 401 0.27 33.45 -0.89
C VAL A 401 1.05 34.48 -1.73
N THR A 402 1.37 34.19 -2.99
CA THR A 402 2.11 35.15 -3.83
C THR A 402 1.16 36.20 -4.42
N CYS A 403 1.01 37.31 -3.70
CA CYS A 403 0.24 38.48 -4.07
C CYS A 403 0.53 38.97 -5.50
N ILE A 404 -0.51 39.11 -6.31
CA ILE A 404 -0.49 39.93 -7.53
C ILE A 404 -0.61 41.39 -7.08
N PHE A 405 0.51 42.03 -6.71
CA PHE A 405 0.58 43.50 -6.70
C PHE A 405 1.00 43.97 -8.09
N LYS A 406 0.03 44.23 -8.97
CA LYS A 406 0.28 45.07 -10.15
C LYS A 406 0.54 46.50 -9.65
N LYS A 407 1.81 46.90 -9.75
CA LYS A 407 2.30 48.29 -9.62
C LYS A 407 1.33 49.28 -10.26
N GLN A 408 0.74 50.16 -9.46
CA GLN A 408 0.31 51.47 -9.96
C GLN A 408 1.58 52.26 -10.31
N LYS A 409 1.78 52.52 -11.61
CA LYS A 409 2.68 53.57 -12.06
C LYS A 409 2.02 54.91 -11.76
N SER A 410 2.52 55.62 -10.77
CA SER A 410 2.35 57.07 -10.67
C SER A 410 3.16 57.72 -11.80
N SER A 411 2.48 58.38 -12.73
CA SER A 411 3.09 59.36 -13.62
C SER A 411 2.43 60.70 -13.31
N ASN A 412 3.24 61.64 -12.84
CA ASN A 412 2.93 63.07 -12.90
C ASN A 412 2.78 63.52 -14.35
#